data_AF-A0AAD9TEQ2-F1
#
_entry.id   AF-A0AAD9TEQ2-F1
#
_cell.length_a   1.000
_cell.length_b   1.000
_cell.length_c   1.000
_cell.angle_alpha   90.00
_cell.angle_beta   90.00
_cell.angle_gamma   90.00
#
_symmetry.space_group_name_H-M   'P 1'
#
loop_
_entity.id
_entity.type
_entity.pdbx_description
1 polymer ?
#
loop_
_entity_poly.entity_id
_entity_poly.type
_entity_poly.pdbx_seq_one_letter_code
_entity_poly.pdbx_strand_id
1 'polypeptide(L)'
;MEIAAEKGIKRAAFTWKNLWTFIYNLHFDDWDHEFRESSNFRNFVDKVLGRCQSKDIKDFSINCSISDDDVILSRITIWICFAIECKVRNLDINLSIDEEGEQLTRLPQSILTCKTLVINLKLCSGSCDFVFDIPDFI
;
A
#
# COMPACT_ATOMS: atom_id res chain seq x y z
N MET A 1 -13.24 21.38 36.00
CA MET A 1 -13.74 20.41 35.01
C MET A 1 -12.97 20.47 33.68
N GLU A 2 -12.54 21.65 33.24
CA GLU A 2 -11.81 21.88 31.98
C GLU A 2 -10.44 21.16 31.85
N ILE A 3 -9.67 21.10 32.96
CA ILE A 3 -8.35 20.45 32.99
C ILE A 3 -8.42 18.92 32.84
N ALA A 4 -9.54 18.31 33.25
CA ALA A 4 -9.75 16.87 33.10
C ALA A 4 -10.11 16.50 31.66
N ALA A 5 -10.83 17.37 30.95
CA ALA A 5 -11.16 17.20 29.54
C ALA A 5 -9.91 17.32 28.65
N GLU A 6 -9.04 18.31 28.88
CA GLU A 6 -7.78 18.44 28.14
C GLU A 6 -6.81 17.26 28.36
N LYS A 7 -6.69 16.77 29.61
CA LYS A 7 -5.89 15.59 29.91
C LYS A 7 -6.46 14.33 29.27
N GLY A 8 -7.78 14.21 29.21
CA GLY A 8 -8.49 13.13 28.51
C GLY A 8 -8.20 13.14 27.00
N ILE A 9 -8.29 14.31 26.36
CA ILE A 9 -8.03 14.50 24.92
C ILE A 9 -6.57 14.18 24.58
N LYS A 10 -5.61 14.69 25.36
CA LYS A 10 -4.17 14.42 25.13
C LYS A 10 -3.83 12.94 25.29
N ARG A 11 -4.44 12.24 26.25
CA ARG A 11 -4.25 10.80 26.46
C ARG A 11 -4.85 9.98 25.34
N ALA A 12 -6.09 10.28 24.93
CA ALA A 12 -6.73 9.60 23.80
C ALA A 12 -5.94 9.80 22.49
N ALA A 13 -5.47 11.02 22.22
CA ALA A 13 -4.62 11.31 21.06
C ALA A 13 -3.29 10.56 21.12
N PHE A 14 -2.64 10.47 22.29
CA PHE A 14 -1.40 9.69 22.46
C PHE A 14 -1.61 8.19 22.27
N THR A 15 -2.69 7.65 22.84
CA THR A 15 -3.07 6.24 22.69
C THR A 15 -3.38 5.93 21.23
N TRP A 16 -4.19 6.74 20.55
CA TRP A 16 -4.48 6.55 19.13
C TRP A 16 -3.20 6.63 18.28
N LYS A 17 -2.35 7.63 18.50
CA LYS A 17 -1.07 7.84 17.80
C LYS A 17 -0.13 6.63 17.85
N ASN A 18 -0.23 5.79 18.88
CA ASN A 18 0.63 4.61 19.03
C ASN A 18 -0.11 3.31 18.70
N LEU A 19 -1.44 3.23 18.91
CA LEU A 19 -2.19 2.02 18.61
C LEU A 19 -2.36 1.81 17.10
N TRP A 20 -2.45 2.88 16.31
CA TRP A 20 -2.65 2.74 14.87
C TRP A 20 -1.48 2.01 14.18
N THR A 21 -0.27 2.02 14.75
CA THR A 21 0.89 1.33 14.16
C THR A 21 0.77 -0.20 14.21
N PHE A 22 -0.20 -0.73 14.97
CA PHE A 22 -0.47 -2.17 15.12
C PHE A 22 -1.73 -2.62 14.38
N ILE A 23 -2.29 -1.78 13.50
CA ILE A 23 -3.45 -2.16 12.69
C ILE A 23 -3.01 -3.27 11.72
N TYR A 24 -3.87 -4.28 11.57
CA TYR A 24 -3.64 -5.44 10.71
C TYR A 24 -4.29 -5.30 9.33
N ASN A 25 -5.09 -4.26 9.11
CA ASN A 25 -5.75 -3.97 7.84
C ASN A 25 -5.34 -2.58 7.35
N LEU A 26 -4.71 -2.50 6.19
CA LEU A 26 -4.30 -1.25 5.57
C LEU A 26 -5.02 -1.11 4.23
N HIS A 27 -5.87 -0.10 4.15
CA HIS A 27 -6.62 0.25 2.94
C HIS A 27 -6.26 1.67 2.52
N PHE A 28 -5.67 1.80 1.34
CA PHE A 28 -5.30 3.07 0.76
C PHE A 28 -6.13 3.31 -0.49
N ASP A 29 -6.82 4.44 -0.56
CA ASP A 29 -7.66 4.77 -1.71
C ASP A 29 -7.40 6.19 -2.19
N ASP A 30 -6.95 6.30 -3.43
CA ASP A 30 -6.72 7.55 -4.14
C ASP A 30 -7.99 7.96 -4.91
N TRP A 31 -9.10 8.11 -4.18
CA TRP A 31 -10.43 8.38 -4.76
C TRP A 31 -10.60 9.82 -5.28
N ASP A 32 -9.71 10.74 -4.91
CA ASP A 32 -9.90 12.18 -5.11
C ASP A 32 -9.15 12.66 -6.36
N HIS A 33 -9.67 12.29 -7.54
CA HIS A 33 -9.13 12.67 -8.86
C HIS A 33 -9.14 14.19 -9.12
N GLU A 34 -9.77 15.01 -8.27
CA GLU A 34 -9.86 16.47 -8.46
C GLU A 34 -8.61 17.22 -7.98
N PHE A 35 -7.82 16.65 -7.08
CA PHE A 35 -6.57 17.26 -6.59
C PHE A 35 -5.36 16.47 -7.06
N ARG A 36 -4.83 16.89 -8.22
CA ARG A 36 -3.66 16.36 -8.95
C ARG A 36 -2.33 16.30 -8.20
N GLU A 37 -2.32 16.39 -6.88
CA GLU A 37 -1.11 16.15 -6.08
C GLU A 37 -0.99 14.66 -5.73
N SER A 38 -0.91 13.79 -6.75
CA SER A 38 -0.69 12.34 -6.59
C SER A 38 0.55 12.03 -5.75
N SER A 39 1.51 12.97 -5.63
CA SER A 39 2.68 12.84 -4.75
C SER A 39 2.31 12.84 -3.26
N ASN A 40 1.23 13.50 -2.84
CA ASN A 40 0.80 13.54 -1.44
C ASN A 40 0.26 12.18 -0.98
N PHE A 41 -0.57 11.54 -1.80
CA PHE A 41 -1.06 10.19 -1.52
C PHE A 41 0.11 9.20 -1.41
N ARG A 42 1.00 9.19 -2.41
CA ARG A 42 2.18 8.32 -2.42
C ARG A 42 3.07 8.53 -1.18
N ASN A 43 3.34 9.79 -0.82
CA ASN A 43 4.12 10.13 0.36
C ASN A 43 3.40 9.79 1.67
N PHE A 44 2.06 9.83 1.69
CA PHE A 44 1.26 9.38 2.81
C PHE A 44 1.39 7.88 3.02
N VAL A 45 1.23 7.08 1.95
CA VAL A 45 1.42 5.62 1.99
C VAL A 45 2.82 5.31 2.52
N ASP A 46 3.89 5.87 1.95
CA ASP A 46 5.26 5.64 2.41
C ASP A 46 5.45 5.91 3.92
N LYS A 47 4.88 7.02 4.41
CA LYS A 47 4.96 7.39 5.83
C LYS A 47 4.16 6.44 6.73
N VAL A 48 3.02 5.94 6.26
CA VAL A 48 2.19 4.98 7.00
C VAL A 48 2.93 3.65 7.09
N LEU A 49 3.43 3.13 5.97
CA LEU A 49 4.16 1.86 5.93
C LEU A 49 5.45 1.94 6.75
N GLY A 50 6.22 3.02 6.63
CA GLY A 50 7.47 3.23 7.39
C GLY A 50 7.28 3.36 8.91
N ARG A 51 6.05 3.59 9.39
CA ARG A 51 5.71 3.64 10.82
C ARG A 51 4.94 2.43 11.30
N CYS A 52 4.43 1.60 10.39
CA CYS A 52 3.69 0.41 10.73
C CYS A 52 4.62 -0.58 11.46
N GLN A 53 4.21 -0.99 12.64
CA GLN A 53 4.92 -1.95 13.48
C GLN A 53 4.27 -3.35 13.42
N SER A 54 3.10 -3.46 12.77
CA SER A 54 2.45 -4.74 12.55
C SER A 54 3.31 -5.68 11.71
N LYS A 55 3.33 -6.96 12.07
CA LYS A 55 4.05 -8.04 11.38
C LYS A 55 3.13 -9.17 10.91
N ASP A 56 1.82 -8.98 11.06
CA ASP A 56 0.75 -9.89 10.64
C ASP A 56 -0.39 -9.05 10.06
N ILE A 57 -0.09 -8.38 8.95
CA ILE A 57 -1.11 -7.70 8.15
C ILE A 57 -1.99 -8.79 7.54
N LYS A 58 -3.31 -8.65 7.68
CA LYS A 58 -4.28 -9.57 7.07
C LYS A 58 -4.69 -9.05 5.71
N ASP A 59 -5.10 -7.78 5.67
CA ASP A 59 -5.63 -7.12 4.48
C ASP A 59 -4.72 -5.94 4.10
N PHE A 60 -4.17 -5.99 2.90
CA PHE A 60 -3.51 -4.85 2.28
C PHE A 60 -4.20 -4.55 0.96
N SER A 61 -4.75 -3.35 0.85
CA SER A 61 -5.30 -2.87 -0.41
C SER A 61 -4.80 -1.48 -0.76
N ILE A 62 -4.57 -1.29 -2.06
CA ILE A 62 -4.28 0.03 -2.60
C ILE A 62 -5.01 0.25 -3.91
N ASN A 63 -5.70 1.38 -4.00
CA ASN A 63 -6.21 1.96 -5.22
C ASN A 63 -5.39 3.23 -5.49
N CYS A 64 -4.69 3.29 -6.62
CA CYS A 64 -3.79 4.40 -6.96
C CYS A 64 -4.01 4.85 -8.39
N SER A 65 -4.06 6.16 -8.62
CA SER A 65 -3.93 6.75 -9.94
C SER A 65 -2.45 6.99 -10.26
N ILE A 66 -2.06 6.69 -11.50
CA ILE A 66 -0.71 6.78 -12.02
C ILE A 66 -0.70 7.78 -13.18
N SER A 67 0.08 8.85 -13.01
CA SER A 67 0.58 9.70 -14.08
C SER A 67 1.97 9.21 -14.50
N ASP A 68 2.29 9.23 -15.79
CA ASP A 68 3.46 8.63 -16.45
C ASP A 68 4.81 8.94 -15.76
N ASP A 69 5.19 8.13 -14.76
CA ASP A 69 6.40 8.30 -13.97
C ASP A 69 6.89 6.96 -13.40
N ASP A 70 8.04 6.47 -13.89
CA ASP A 70 8.73 5.26 -13.41
C ASP A 70 8.89 5.23 -11.87
N VAL A 71 8.93 6.40 -11.21
CA VAL A 71 9.03 6.50 -9.76
C VAL A 71 7.83 5.85 -9.06
N ILE A 72 6.59 5.95 -9.59
CA ILE A 72 5.44 5.33 -8.93
C ILE A 72 5.48 3.81 -9.01
N LEU A 73 5.89 3.24 -10.14
CA LEU A 73 6.00 1.80 -10.32
C LEU A 73 6.99 1.21 -9.30
N SER A 74 8.11 1.90 -9.08
CA SER A 74 9.09 1.51 -8.05
C SER A 74 8.49 1.52 -6.63
N ARG A 75 7.60 2.47 -6.32
CA ARG A 75 6.92 2.54 -5.01
C ARG A 75 5.92 1.41 -4.84
N ILE A 76 5.13 1.09 -5.87
CA ILE A 76 4.20 -0.05 -5.85
C ILE A 76 4.95 -1.33 -5.50
N THR A 77 6.09 -1.60 -6.14
CA THR A 77 6.94 -2.77 -5.82
C THR A 77 7.36 -2.77 -4.34
N ILE A 78 7.80 -1.62 -3.81
CA ILE A 78 8.18 -1.49 -2.39
C ILE A 78 7.00 -1.77 -1.45
N TRP A 79 5.82 -1.23 -1.76
CA TRP A 79 4.61 -1.42 -0.95
C TRP A 79 4.15 -2.87 -0.92
N ILE A 80 4.23 -3.56 -2.06
CA ILE A 80 3.95 -5.00 -2.16
C ILE A 80 4.96 -5.80 -1.34
N CYS A 81 6.26 -5.51 -1.46
CA CYS A 81 7.29 -6.15 -0.64
C CYS A 81 7.02 -5.98 0.85
N PHE A 82 6.66 -4.77 1.29
CA PHE A 82 6.29 -4.50 2.67
C PHE A 82 5.11 -5.39 3.14
N ALA A 83 4.05 -5.50 2.34
CA ALA A 83 2.89 -6.33 2.68
C ALA A 83 3.28 -7.81 2.84
N ILE A 84 4.12 -8.32 1.93
CA ILE A 84 4.64 -9.70 1.96
C ILE A 84 5.50 -9.94 3.20
N GLU A 85 6.43 -9.04 3.51
CA GLU A 85 7.24 -9.09 4.73
C GLU A 85 6.39 -9.07 6.01
N CYS A 86 5.24 -8.40 5.94
CA CYS A 86 4.24 -8.35 7.01
C CYS A 86 3.23 -9.50 6.97
N LYS A 87 3.51 -10.59 6.22
CA LYS A 87 2.71 -11.82 6.18
C LYS A 87 1.27 -11.61 5.72
N VAL A 88 1.07 -10.71 4.76
CA VAL A 88 -0.23 -10.42 4.15
C VAL A 88 -0.96 -11.70 3.73
N ARG A 89 -2.30 -11.70 3.90
CA ARG A 89 -3.19 -12.81 3.53
C ARG A 89 -4.08 -12.46 2.34
N ASN A 90 -4.52 -11.21 2.28
CA ASN A 90 -5.28 -10.62 1.19
C ASN A 90 -4.51 -9.43 0.62
N LEU A 91 -4.16 -9.50 -0.65
CA LEU A 91 -3.49 -8.44 -1.39
C LEU A 91 -4.39 -7.98 -2.54
N ASP A 92 -4.84 -6.73 -2.51
CA ASP A 92 -5.63 -6.11 -3.59
C ASP A 92 -4.91 -4.86 -4.11
N ILE A 93 -4.45 -4.91 -5.35
CA ILE A 93 -3.76 -3.81 -6.02
C ILE A 93 -4.62 -3.38 -7.21
N ASN A 94 -5.11 -2.14 -7.17
CA ASN A 94 -5.84 -1.52 -8.27
C ASN A 94 -5.07 -0.28 -8.75
N LEU A 95 -4.64 -0.31 -10.01
CA LEU A 95 -3.90 0.78 -10.65
C LEU A 95 -4.75 1.36 -11.78
N SER A 96 -4.94 2.67 -11.76
CA SER A 96 -5.54 3.41 -12.87
C SER A 96 -4.46 4.27 -13.52
N ILE A 97 -4.31 4.18 -14.83
CA ILE A 97 -3.34 4.98 -15.59
C ILE A 97 -4.14 5.89 -16.50
N ASP A 98 -3.85 7.19 -16.42
CA ASP A 98 -4.62 8.21 -17.13
C ASP A 98 -4.13 8.45 -18.58
N GLU A 99 -3.00 7.84 -18.98
CA GLU A 99 -2.34 8.08 -20.28
C GLU A 99 -2.32 6.85 -21.20
N GLU A 100 -2.32 7.11 -22.51
CA GLU A 100 -2.28 6.08 -23.56
C GLU A 100 -0.84 5.54 -23.73
N GLY A 101 -0.56 4.38 -23.13
CA GLY A 101 0.69 3.65 -23.32
C GLY A 101 0.71 2.31 -22.60
N GLU A 102 1.38 1.30 -23.17
CA GLU A 102 1.60 0.01 -22.50
C GLU A 102 2.66 0.18 -21.41
N GLN A 103 2.24 0.42 -20.17
CA GLN A 103 3.15 0.38 -19.02
C GLN A 103 3.19 -1.02 -18.41
N LEU A 104 4.38 -1.45 -17.99
CA LEU A 104 4.60 -2.73 -17.33
C LEU A 104 4.89 -2.52 -15.85
N THR A 105 4.02 -3.03 -14.98
CA THR A 105 4.28 -3.07 -13.55
C THR A 105 5.02 -4.36 -13.21
N ARG A 106 6.32 -4.24 -12.89
CA ARG A 106 7.12 -5.39 -12.44
C ARG A 106 6.73 -5.78 -11.01
N LEU A 107 6.18 -6.98 -10.89
CA LEU A 107 5.85 -7.55 -9.60
C LEU A 107 7.07 -8.21 -8.96
N PRO A 108 7.27 -8.01 -7.64
CA PRO A 108 8.36 -8.67 -6.95
C PRO A 108 8.12 -10.19 -6.89
N GLN A 109 9.17 -10.97 -7.14
CA GLN A 109 9.15 -12.44 -7.08
C GLN A 109 8.75 -12.98 -5.70
N SER A 110 8.88 -12.18 -4.66
CA SER A 110 8.45 -12.51 -3.30
C SER A 110 6.96 -12.83 -3.23
N ILE A 111 6.11 -12.31 -4.14
CA ILE A 111 4.68 -12.67 -4.21
C ILE A 111 4.53 -14.18 -4.43
N LEU A 112 5.29 -14.75 -5.37
CA LEU A 112 5.18 -16.15 -5.77
C LEU A 112 5.65 -17.12 -4.69
N THR A 113 6.44 -16.62 -3.73
CA THR A 113 6.98 -17.41 -2.61
C THR A 113 6.32 -17.08 -1.27
N CYS A 114 5.38 -16.12 -1.26
CA CYS A 114 4.68 -15.68 -0.05
C CYS A 114 3.66 -16.72 0.40
N LYS A 115 4.04 -17.56 1.37
CA LYS A 115 3.19 -18.66 1.89
C LYS A 115 1.97 -18.18 2.69
N THR A 116 1.94 -16.92 3.10
CA THR A 116 0.85 -16.34 3.89
C THR A 116 -0.25 -15.76 3.00
N LEU A 117 0.10 -15.43 1.75
CA LEU A 117 -0.84 -14.99 0.72
C LEU A 117 -1.66 -16.19 0.24
N VAL A 118 -2.68 -16.55 1.01
CA VAL A 118 -3.46 -17.78 0.82
C VAL A 118 -4.92 -17.54 0.47
N ILE A 119 -5.42 -16.31 0.64
CA ILE A 119 -6.85 -16.03 0.53
C ILE A 119 -7.16 -15.33 -0.79
N ASN A 120 -6.52 -14.19 -1.06
CA ASN A 120 -6.81 -13.43 -2.27
C ASN A 120 -5.59 -12.67 -2.80
N LEU A 121 -5.38 -12.76 -4.11
CA LEU A 121 -4.50 -11.90 -4.88
C LEU A 121 -5.35 -11.30 -5.99
N LYS A 122 -5.61 -10.00 -5.90
CA LYS A 122 -6.32 -9.24 -6.92
C LYS A 122 -5.38 -8.17 -7.47
N LEU A 123 -5.22 -8.19 -8.79
CA LEU A 123 -4.41 -7.26 -9.54
C LEU A 123 -5.31 -6.71 -10.64
N CYS A 124 -5.70 -5.45 -10.52
CA CYS A 124 -6.56 -4.78 -11.48
C CYS A 124 -5.80 -3.61 -12.08
N SER A 125 -5.84 -3.53 -13.40
CA SER A 125 -5.42 -2.34 -14.13
C SER A 125 -6.27 -2.13 -15.36
N GLY A 126 -6.60 -0.87 -15.64
CA GLY A 126 -7.28 -0.46 -16.88
C GLY A 126 -6.33 -0.35 -18.08
N SER A 127 -5.01 -0.21 -17.87
CA SER A 127 -4.06 0.10 -18.95
C SER A 127 -2.60 -0.33 -18.70
N CYS A 128 -2.28 -1.07 -17.63
CA CYS A 128 -0.97 -1.70 -17.43
C CYS A 128 -1.05 -3.21 -17.24
N ASP A 129 -0.07 -3.91 -17.80
CA ASP A 129 0.13 -5.32 -17.53
C ASP A 129 1.03 -5.52 -16.31
N PHE A 130 0.72 -6.56 -15.53
CA PHE A 130 1.57 -7.02 -14.45
C PHE A 130 2.49 -8.12 -14.96
N VAL A 131 3.79 -7.92 -14.81
CA VAL A 131 4.80 -8.88 -15.27
C VAL A 131 5.65 -9.39 -14.12
N PHE A 132 5.92 -10.69 -14.15
CA PHE A 132 6.90 -11.32 -13.27
C PHE A 132 8.19 -11.53 -14.06
N ASP A 133 9.30 -11.05 -13.52
CA ASP A 133 10.61 -11.45 -14.04
C ASP A 133 10.82 -12.94 -13.72
N ILE A 134 10.68 -13.82 -14.72
CA ILE A 134 11.02 -15.23 -14.53
C ILE A 134 12.54 -15.26 -14.28
N PRO A 135 13.02 -15.77 -13.13
CA PRO A 135 14.44 -15.88 -12.92
C PRO A 135 15.02 -16.77 -14.02
N ASP A 136 16.01 -16.25 -14.74
CA ASP A 136 16.77 -17.04 -15.70
C ASP A 136 17.31 -18.26 -14.95
N PHE A 137 16.74 -19.43 -15.23
CA PHE A 137 17.16 -20.68 -14.61
C PHE A 137 18.65 -20.90 -14.96
N ILE A 138 19.52 -20.85 -13.95
CA ILE A 138 20.93 -21.28 -14.02
C ILE A 138 20.98 -22.81 -13.92
#